data_AF-A0A443DP50-F1
#
_entry.id   AF-A0A443DP50-F1
#
_cell.length_a   1.000
_cell.length_b   1.000
_cell.length_c   1.000
_cell.angle_alpha   90.00
_cell.angle_beta   90.00
_cell.angle_gamma   90.00
#
_symmetry.space_group_name_H-M   'P 1'
#
loop_
_entity.id
_entity.type
_entity.pdbx_description
1 polymer ?
#
loop_
_entity_poly.entity_id
_entity_poly.type
_entity_poly.pdbx_seq_one_letter_code
_entity_poly.pdbx_strand_id
1 'polypeptide(L)' 'MTINERSSLEQQATDARSRLDSLLRQREGALEGRALAPKPEEIAETAERLLRAHERMTYAR' A
#
# COMPACT_ATOMS: atom_id res chain seq x y z
N MET A 1 -3.24 -22.38 -1.71
CA MET A 1 -4.01 -21.19 -1.26
C MET A 1 -5.51 -21.48 -1.44
N THR A 2 -6.31 -21.26 -0.41
CA THR A 2 -7.79 -21.35 -0.48
C THR A 2 -8.39 -20.10 -1.11
N ILE A 3 -9.64 -20.19 -1.58
CA ILE A 3 -10.37 -19.05 -2.16
C ILE A 3 -10.46 -17.89 -1.14
N ASN A 4 -10.73 -18.20 0.13
CA ASN A 4 -10.82 -17.19 1.20
C ASN A 4 -9.49 -16.49 1.48
N GLU A 5 -8.37 -17.23 1.47
CA GLU A 5 -7.04 -16.66 1.65
C GLU A 5 -6.67 -15.73 0.48
N ARG A 6 -7.03 -16.12 -0.75
CA ARG A 6 -6.80 -15.29 -1.93
C ARG A 6 -7.58 -13.98 -1.87
N SER A 7 -8.87 -14.04 -1.57
CA SER A 7 -9.71 -12.84 -1.45
C SER A 7 -9.23 -11.92 -0.32
N SER A 8 -8.73 -12.49 0.79
CA SER A 8 -8.13 -11.69 1.86
C SER A 8 -6.85 -10.97 1.41
N LEU A 9 -5.98 -11.64 0.65
CA LEU A 9 -4.77 -11.01 0.09
C LEU A 9 -5.09 -9.94 -0.94
N GLU A 10 -6.12 -10.16 -1.78
CA GLU A 10 -6.60 -9.16 -2.75
C GLU A 10 -7.14 -7.91 -2.04
N GLN A 11 -7.89 -8.08 -0.95
CA GLN A 11 -8.36 -6.95 -0.14
C GLN A 11 -7.18 -6.19 0.51
N GLN A 12 -6.24 -6.91 1.12
CA GLN A 12 -5.05 -6.30 1.73
C GLN A 12 -4.22 -5.51 0.71
N ALA A 13 -4.05 -6.04 -0.51
CA ALA A 13 -3.36 -5.33 -1.58
C ALA A 13 -4.12 -4.07 -2.02
N THR A 14 -5.45 -4.16 -2.12
CA THR A 14 -6.31 -3.02 -2.48
C THR A 14 -6.24 -1.90 -1.44
N ASP A 15 -6.29 -2.25 -0.16
CA ASP A 15 -6.21 -1.30 0.94
C ASP A 15 -4.82 -0.65 1.02
N ALA A 16 -3.75 -1.46 0.90
CA ALA A 16 -2.37 -0.96 0.90
C ALA A 16 -2.11 -0.01 -0.28
N ARG A 17 -2.61 -0.35 -1.48
CA ARG A 17 -2.51 0.52 -2.65
C ARG A 17 -3.24 1.84 -2.44
N SER A 18 -4.49 1.79 -1.96
CA SER A 18 -5.28 3.00 -1.70
C SER A 18 -4.61 3.91 -0.67
N ARG A 19 -4.01 3.31 0.38
CA ARG A 19 -3.26 4.04 1.40
C ARG A 19 -1.99 4.66 0.82
N LEU A 20 -1.24 3.93 0.01
CA LEU A 20 -0.01 4.42 -0.61
C LEU A 20 -0.30 5.61 -1.53
N ASP A 21 -1.32 5.52 -2.37
CA ASP A 21 -1.75 6.62 -3.25
C ASP A 21 -2.12 7.88 -2.45
N SER A 22 -2.80 7.70 -1.31
CA SER A 22 -3.15 8.82 -0.42
C SER A 22 -1.90 9.48 0.18
N LEU A 23 -0.92 8.70 0.65
CA LEU A 23 0.33 9.23 1.21
C LEU A 23 1.16 9.95 0.14
N LEU A 24 1.22 9.41 -1.08
CA LEU A 24 1.94 10.06 -2.17
C LEU A 24 1.31 11.42 -2.53
N ARG A 25 -0.03 11.50 -2.61
CA ARG A 25 -0.73 12.77 -2.83
C ARG A 25 -0.53 13.76 -1.68
N GLN A 26 -0.48 13.30 -0.43
CA GLN A 26 -0.18 14.16 0.71
C GLN A 26 1.25 14.71 0.63
N ARG A 27 2.21 13.88 0.21
CA ARG A 27 3.60 14.31 0.00
C ARG A 27 3.69 15.35 -1.12
N GLU A 28 3.00 15.15 -2.24
CA GLU A 28 2.92 16.12 -3.34
C GLU A 28 2.31 17.44 -2.85
N GLY A 29 1.17 17.38 -2.15
CA GLY A 29 0.54 18.56 -1.56
C GLY A 29 1.42 19.28 -0.54
N ALA A 30 2.24 18.56 0.22
CA ALA A 30 3.19 19.15 1.14
C ALA A 30 4.36 19.86 0.44
N LEU A 31 4.83 19.32 -0.69
CA LEU A 31 5.84 19.99 -1.53
C LEU A 31 5.28 21.29 -2.15
N GLU A 32 3.98 21.35 -2.40
CA GLU A 32 3.27 22.56 -2.83
C GLU A 32 2.95 23.54 -1.68
N GLY A 33 3.34 23.22 -0.44
CA GLY A 33 3.06 24.03 0.75
C GLY A 33 1.61 23.97 1.24
N ARG A 34 0.82 22.98 0.78
CA ARG A 34 -0.62 22.85 1.03
C ARG A 34 -0.98 21.86 2.14
N ALA A 35 -0.04 21.03 2.61
CA ALA A 35 -0.31 19.98 3.59
C ALA A 35 0.91 19.60 4.45
N LEU A 36 0.67 18.85 5.53
CA LEU A 36 1.72 18.15 6.27
C LEU A 36 2.22 16.96 5.45
N ALA A 37 3.54 16.87 5.28
CA ALA A 37 4.16 15.75 4.58
C ALA A 37 4.04 14.48 5.44
N PRO A 38 3.61 13.34 4.86
CA PRO A 38 3.69 12.06 5.55
C PRO A 38 5.15 11.66 5.76
N LYS A 39 5.41 10.85 6.79
CA LYS A 39 6.78 10.40 7.05
C LYS A 39 7.23 9.44 5.94
N PRO A 40 8.51 9.51 5.52
CA PRO A 40 9.05 8.56 4.55
C PRO A 40 8.86 7.09 4.96
N GLU A 41 8.95 6.80 6.26
CA GLU A 41 8.74 5.48 6.85
C GLU A 41 7.31 4.96 6.59
N GLU A 42 6.28 5.78 6.72
CA GLU A 42 4.88 5.38 6.49
C GLU A 42 4.63 5.00 5.02
N ILE A 43 5.28 5.71 4.08
CA ILE A 43 5.23 5.40 2.65
C ILE A 43 5.93 4.06 2.40
N ALA A 44 7.13 3.87 2.94
CA ALA A 44 7.92 2.66 2.76
C ALA A 44 7.22 1.41 3.33
N GLU A 45 6.69 1.49 4.55
CA GLU A 45 5.94 0.39 5.17
C GLU A 45 4.70 0.00 4.37
N THR A 46 3.96 0.99 3.86
CA THR A 46 2.75 0.73 3.06
C THR A 46 3.10 0.08 1.72
N ALA A 47 4.18 0.54 1.07
CA ALA A 47 4.69 -0.06 -0.15
C ALA A 47 5.19 -1.50 0.07
N GLU A 48 5.87 -1.77 1.18
CA GLU A 48 6.32 -3.11 1.53
C GLU A 48 5.15 -4.07 1.79
N ARG A 49 4.09 -3.60 2.48
CA ARG A 49 2.86 -4.40 2.69
C ARG A 49 2.19 -4.75 1.36
N LEU A 50 2.12 -3.80 0.42
CA LEU A 50 1.59 -4.05 -0.92
C LEU A 50 2.43 -5.10 -1.67
N LEU A 51 3.76 -4.95 -1.65
CA LEU A 51 4.67 -5.90 -2.29
C LEU A 51 4.49 -7.31 -1.72
N ARG A 52 4.50 -7.46 -0.39
CA ARG A 52 4.33 -8.75 0.29
C ARG A 52 2.98 -9.40 -0.02
N ALA A 53 1.90 -8.61 -0.13
CA ALA A 53 0.60 -9.14 -0.51
C ALA A 53 0.63 -9.71 -1.94
N HIS A 54 1.25 -9.01 -2.89
CA HIS A 54 1.41 -9.48 -4.27
C HIS A 54 2.38 -10.66 -4.42
N GLU A 55 3.48 -10.68 -3.68
CA GLU A 55 4.40 -11.82 -3.63
C GLU A 55 3.65 -13.07 -3.16
N ARG A 56 2.89 -12.98 -2.07
CA ARG A 56 2.10 -14.10 -1.57
C ARG A 56 1.06 -14.57 -2.58
N MET A 57 0.41 -13.68 -3.32
CA MET A 57 -0.51 -14.06 -4.39
C MET A 57 0.19 -14.74 -5.58
N THR A 58 1.42 -14.34 -5.89
CA THR A 58 2.20 -14.84 -7.03
C THR A 58 2.85 -16.19 -6.72
N TYR A 59 3.44 -16.34 -5.53
CA TYR A 59 4.17 -17.54 -5.11
C TYR A 59 3.29 -18.59 -4.40
N ALA A 60 2.04 -18.28 -4.07
CA ALA A 60 1.07 -19.27 -3.55
C ALA A 60 0.22 -19.94 -4.65
N ARG A 61 0.63 -19.77 -5.92
CA ARG A 61 0.03 -20.36 -7.11
C ARG A 61 0.71 -21.67 -7.46
#